data_AF-A0A537KX44-F1
#
_entry.id   AF-A0A537KX44-F1
#
_cell.length_a   1.000
_cell.length_b   1.000
_cell.length_c   1.000
_cell.angle_alpha   90.00
_cell.angle_beta   90.00
_cell.angle_gamma   90.00
#
_symmetry.space_group_name_H-M   'P 1'
#
loop_
_entity.id
_entity.type
_entity.pdbx_description
1 polymer ?
#
loop_
_entity_poly.entity_id
_entity_poly.type
_entity_poly.pdbx_seq_one_letter_code
_entity_poly.pdbx_strand_id
1 'polypeptide(L)' 'MIMLARIEDGAEILARKPGAAPVSALAWSADGGNLAFGTEDGVAGVIDLA' A
#
# COMPACT_ATOMS: atom_id res chain seq x y z
N MET A 1 4.02 2.24 -7.09
CA MET A 1 2.86 3.04 -6.63
C MET A 1 1.96 2.12 -5.83
N ILE A 2 1.26 2.64 -4.82
CA ILE A 2 0.19 1.89 -4.14
C ILE A 2 -1.07 2.74 -4.20
N MET A 3 -2.12 2.19 -4.81
CA MET A 3 -3.45 2.78 -4.91
C MET A 3 -4.40 1.90 -4.11
N LEU A 4 -5.23 2.51 -3.29
CA LEU A 4 -6.36 1.85 -2.64
C LEU A 4 -7.63 2.23 -3.37
N ALA A 5 -8.46 1.24 -3.68
CA ALA A 5 -9.77 1.43 -4.28
C ALA A 5 -10.82 0.80 -3.38
N ARG A 6 -11.87 1.56 -3.06
CA ARG A 6 -13.05 1.04 -2.40
C ARG A 6 -14.00 0.47 -3.46
N ILE A 7 -14.43 -0.77 -3.26
CA ILE A 7 -15.17 -1.52 -4.29
C ILE A 7 -16.62 -1.03 -4.42
N GLU A 8 -17.20 -0.58 -3.31
CA GLU A 8 -18.61 -0.19 -3.21
C GLU A 8 -18.97 1.00 -4.10
N ASP A 9 -18.05 1.97 -4.23
CA ASP A 9 -18.30 3.22 -4.96
C ASP A 9 -17.15 3.65 -5.87
N GLY A 10 -16.08 2.85 -5.97
CA GLY A 10 -14.92 3.15 -6.82
C GLY A 10 -14.08 4.31 -6.31
N ALA A 11 -14.23 4.73 -5.05
CA ALA A 11 -13.38 5.78 -4.48
C ALA A 11 -11.92 5.33 -4.44
N GLU A 12 -11.00 6.18 -4.89
CA GLU A 12 -9.57 5.87 -4.96
C GLU A 12 -8.74 6.79 -4.05
N ILE A 13 -7.70 6.22 -3.41
CA ILE A 13 -6.72 6.94 -2.59
C ILE A 13 -5.31 6.54 -3.00
N LEU A 14 -4.48 7.53 -3.34
CA LEU A 14 -3.06 7.33 -3.57
C LEU A 14 -2.32 7.16 -2.23
N ALA A 15 -2.26 5.92 -1.74
CA ALA A 15 -1.64 5.57 -0.47
C ALA A 15 -0.10 5.70 -0.49
N ARG A 16 0.53 5.45 -1.65
CA ARG A 16 1.97 5.70 -1.83
C ARG A 16 2.28 6.15 -3.26
N LYS A 17 2.96 7.29 -3.38
CA LYS A 17 3.55 7.75 -4.65
C LYS A 17 4.51 6.70 -5.23
N PRO A 18 4.74 6.67 -6.56
CA PRO A 18 5.81 5.89 -7.16
C PRO A 18 7.16 6.13 -6.46
N GLY A 19 7.96 5.08 -6.29
CA GLY A 19 9.32 5.16 -5.77
C GLY A 19 10.35 4.77 -6.84
N ALA A 20 11.60 4.56 -6.45
CA ALA A 20 12.69 4.22 -7.36
C ALA A 20 12.61 2.78 -7.92
N ALA A 21 11.97 1.85 -7.20
CA ALA A 21 11.85 0.45 -7.60
C ALA A 21 10.39 -0.08 -7.50
N PRO A 22 10.08 -1.21 -8.17
CA PRO A 22 8.79 -1.88 -8.08
C PRO A 22 8.47 -2.33 -6.66
N VAL A 23 7.18 -2.35 -6.31
CA VAL A 23 6.68 -2.99 -5.10
C VAL A 23 6.62 -4.50 -5.36
N SER A 24 7.30 -5.28 -4.54
CA SER A 24 7.42 -6.75 -4.69
C SER A 24 6.64 -7.52 -3.62
N ALA A 25 6.25 -6.87 -2.53
CA ALA A 25 5.48 -7.49 -1.44
C ALA A 25 4.45 -6.52 -0.85
N LEU A 26 3.29 -7.07 -0.49
CA LEU A 26 2.19 -6.39 0.19
C LEU A 26 1.57 -7.32 1.24
N ALA A 27 1.22 -6.79 2.41
CA ALA A 27 0.52 -7.54 3.45
C ALA A 27 -0.37 -6.63 4.30
N TRP A 28 -1.62 -7.04 4.47
CA TRP A 28 -2.58 -6.39 5.37
C TRP A 28 -2.38 -6.87 6.82
N SER A 29 -2.56 -5.98 7.78
CA SER A 29 -2.84 -6.40 9.16
C SER A 29 -4.19 -7.11 9.23
N ALA A 30 -4.37 -8.00 10.20
CA ALA A 30 -5.57 -8.82 10.33
C ALA A 30 -6.85 -8.00 10.57
N ASP A 31 -6.71 -6.82 11.17
CA ASP A 31 -7.79 -5.85 11.41
C ASP A 31 -8.03 -4.90 10.22
N GLY A 32 -7.20 -4.94 9.18
CA GLY A 32 -7.27 -4.07 8.02
C GLY A 32 -6.78 -2.63 8.24
N GLY A 33 -6.32 -2.28 9.44
CA GLY A 33 -5.89 -0.91 9.77
C GLY A 33 -4.53 -0.51 9.20
N ASN A 34 -3.70 -1.48 8.80
CA ASN A 34 -2.36 -1.23 8.29
C ASN A 34 -2.07 -2.04 7.02
N LEU A 35 -1.31 -1.42 6.11
CA LEU A 35 -0.76 -2.08 4.92
C LEU A 35 0.77 -1.97 4.92
N ALA A 36 1.45 -3.11 5.07
CA ALA A 36 2.89 -3.19 4.89
C ALA A 36 3.24 -3.36 3.41
N PHE A 37 4.34 -2.76 2.98
CA PHE A 37 4.91 -2.93 1.64
C PHE A 37 6.43 -3.12 1.66
N GLY A 38 6.95 -3.78 0.64
CA GLY A 38 8.37 -3.87 0.32
C GLY A 38 8.62 -3.70 -1.17
N THR A 39 9.77 -3.15 -1.53
CA THR A 39 10.23 -2.97 -2.91
C THR A 39 11.47 -3.83 -3.21
N GLU A 40 11.74 -4.06 -4.50
CA GLU A 40 12.87 -4.88 -4.95
C GLU A 40 14.25 -4.33 -4.54
N ASP A 41 14.37 -3.01 -4.34
CA ASP A 41 15.58 -2.34 -3.87
C ASP A 41 15.71 -2.31 -2.33
N GLY A 42 14.83 -3.01 -1.60
CA GLY A 42 14.89 -3.15 -0.15
C GLY A 42 14.24 -2.02 0.65
N VAL A 43 13.56 -1.07 0.00
CA VAL A 43 12.75 -0.07 0.71
C VAL A 43 11.44 -0.70 1.20
N ALA A 44 11.08 -0.44 2.45
CA ALA A 44 9.85 -0.95 3.06
C ALA A 44 9.19 0.12 3.93
N GLY A 45 7.92 -0.09 4.23
CA GLY A 45 7.16 0.78 5.13
C GLY A 45 5.78 0.24 5.45
N VAL A 46 5.08 0.94 6.35
CA VAL A 46 3.70 0.65 6.74
C VAL A 46 2.87 1.90 6.45
N ILE A 47 1.70 1.69 5.87
CA ILE A 47 0.67 2.71 5.67
C ILE A 47 -0.39 2.48 6.73
N ASP A 48 -0.63 3.50 7.55
CA ASP A 48 -1.71 3.55 8.54
C ASP A 48 -3.00 4.05 7.85
N LEU A 49 -4.10 3.33 8.03
CA LEU A 49 -5.40 3.62 7.45
C LEU A 49 -6.47 3.95 8.51
N ALA A 50 -6.09 4.08 9.77
CA ALA A 50 -6.99 4.48 10.85
C ALA A 50 -7.46 5.95 10.73
#